data_AF-A0A7S2CYP4-F1
#
_entry.id   AF-A0A7S2CYP4-F1
#
_cell.length_a   1.000
_cell.length_b   1.000
_cell.length_c   1.000
_cell.angle_alpha   90.00
_cell.angle_beta   90.00
_cell.angle_gamma   90.00
#
_symmetry.space_group_name_H-M   'P 1'
#
loop_
_entity.id
_entity.type
_entity.pdbx_description
1 polymer ?
#
loop_
_entity_poly.entity_id
_entity_poly.type
_entity_poly.pdbx_seq_one_letter_code
_entity_poly.pdbx_strand_id
1 'polypeptide(L)'
;RKVRATKRMSLLDVPEVLVIQLKRFTYTSESLFGPTKVGRHIQFGSKLLLTKFLTDKQRKAFEAKKRECRATLKSVVVHQGTTVNSGHYYAYVLGSDGHSWFKMNDDMVTRVSLETVMKDEAYLLFYDVPRRSSSPPPPSVMIGPARPPTQLTSNASP
;
A
#
# COMPACT_ATOMS: atom_id res chain seq x y z
N ARG A 1 27.34 34.69 0.91
CA ARG A 1 26.75 34.79 -0.45
C ARG A 1 25.67 33.74 -0.60
N LYS A 2 24.39 34.11 -0.78
CA LYS A 2 23.31 33.13 -1.03
C LYS A 2 23.43 32.64 -2.47
N VAL A 3 23.29 31.34 -2.68
CA VAL A 3 23.34 30.71 -4.01
C VAL A 3 22.09 29.87 -4.22
N ARG A 4 21.65 29.76 -5.47
CA ARG A 4 20.55 28.87 -5.84
C ARG A 4 21.08 27.44 -5.93
N ALA A 5 20.48 26.52 -5.19
CA ALA A 5 20.82 25.10 -5.21
C ALA A 5 19.61 24.25 -5.62
N THR A 6 19.87 23.12 -6.27
CA THR A 6 18.85 22.13 -6.65
C THR A 6 18.98 20.92 -5.73
N LYS A 7 17.89 20.51 -5.09
CA LYS A 7 17.83 19.30 -4.25
C LYS A 7 17.04 18.21 -4.96
N ARG A 8 17.57 16.99 -4.95
CA ARG A 8 16.90 15.79 -5.48
C ARG A 8 16.92 14.68 -4.43
N MET A 9 15.83 13.91 -4.36
CA MET A 9 15.72 12.68 -3.56
C MET A 9 15.67 11.47 -4.50
N SER A 10 16.31 10.36 -4.12
CA SER A 10 16.31 9.12 -4.90
C SER A 10 16.49 7.92 -3.97
N LEU A 11 16.00 6.75 -4.41
CA LEU A 11 16.10 5.51 -3.64
C LEU A 11 17.52 4.95 -3.75
N LEU A 12 18.20 4.85 -2.62
CA LEU A 12 19.52 4.21 -2.55
C LEU A 12 19.40 2.69 -2.77
N ASP A 13 18.43 2.08 -2.10
CA ASP A 13 18.07 0.68 -2.23
C ASP A 13 16.54 0.53 -2.25
N VAL A 14 16.09 -0.66 -2.65
CA VAL A 14 14.66 -0.99 -2.73
C VAL A 14 14.26 -1.86 -1.54
N PRO A 15 13.17 -1.54 -0.83
CA PRO A 15 12.68 -2.40 0.23
C PRO A 15 12.05 -3.66 -0.37
N GLU A 16 11.90 -4.73 0.42
CA GLU A 16 11.15 -5.92 -0.03
C GLU A 16 9.65 -5.61 -0.17
N VAL A 17 9.12 -4.81 0.76
CA VAL A 17 7.76 -4.28 0.71
C VAL A 17 7.84 -2.75 0.67
N LEU A 18 7.35 -2.17 -0.42
CA LEU A 18 7.23 -0.73 -0.57
C LEU A 18 5.84 -0.28 -0.13
N VAL A 19 5.80 0.60 0.86
CA VAL A 19 4.57 1.26 1.33
C VAL A 19 4.57 2.70 0.83
N ILE A 20 3.51 3.11 0.14
CA ILE A 20 3.31 4.48 -0.32
C ILE A 20 2.08 5.06 0.37
N GLN A 21 2.30 6.10 1.18
CA GLN A 21 1.22 6.92 1.72
C GLN A 21 0.94 8.09 0.80
N LEU A 22 -0.30 8.20 0.33
CA LEU A 22 -0.74 9.36 -0.44
C LEU A 22 -1.12 10.48 0.52
N LYS A 23 -0.45 11.63 0.39
CA LYS A 23 -0.69 12.82 1.23
C LYS A 23 -2.01 13.50 0.84
N ARG A 24 -3.14 12.91 1.23
CA ARG A 24 -4.50 13.38 0.92
C ARG A 24 -5.02 14.45 1.88
N PHE A 25 -4.14 15.33 2.36
CA PHE A 25 -4.52 16.43 3.23
C PHE A 25 -3.77 17.69 2.82
N THR A 26 -4.47 18.81 2.85
CA THR A 26 -3.91 20.12 2.54
C THR A 26 -4.28 21.13 3.63
N TYR A 27 -3.40 22.10 3.82
CA TYR A 27 -3.64 23.26 4.66
C TYR A 27 -3.78 24.45 3.72
N THR A 28 -5.00 24.97 3.57
CA THR A 28 -5.24 26.23 2.85
C THR A 28 -5.48 27.33 3.88
N SER A 29 -5.10 28.57 3.56
CA SER A 29 -5.39 29.74 4.40
C SER A 29 -6.89 29.93 4.65
N GLU A 30 -7.73 29.40 3.77
CA GLU A 30 -9.19 29.41 3.86
C GLU A 30 -9.76 28.31 4.78
N SER A 31 -8.96 27.32 5.16
CA SER A 31 -9.41 26.24 6.03
C SER A 31 -9.46 26.69 7.49
N LEU A 32 -10.54 27.37 7.88
CA LEU A 32 -10.75 27.91 9.23
C LEU A 32 -10.75 26.84 10.34
N PHE A 33 -11.01 25.57 10.00
CA PHE A 33 -11.21 24.47 10.95
C PHE A 33 -10.19 23.34 10.83
N GLY A 34 -9.01 23.60 10.26
CA GLY A 34 -7.91 22.63 10.14
C GLY A 34 -7.78 21.98 8.76
N PRO A 35 -7.00 20.90 8.61
CA PRO A 35 -6.67 20.31 7.31
C PRO A 35 -7.89 19.75 6.57
N THR A 36 -7.95 19.98 5.25
CA THR A 36 -9.02 19.48 4.38
C THR A 36 -8.59 18.23 3.61
N LYS A 37 -9.51 17.28 3.43
CA LYS A 37 -9.25 16.03 2.69
C LYS A 37 -9.18 16.30 1.19
N VAL A 38 -8.18 15.73 0.54
CA VAL A 38 -8.06 15.74 -0.93
C VAL A 38 -8.72 14.48 -1.51
N GLY A 39 -9.97 14.62 -1.96
CA GLY A 39 -10.79 13.57 -2.61
C GLY A 39 -10.56 13.43 -4.13
N ARG A 40 -9.47 14.00 -4.67
CA ARG A 40 -9.15 13.80 -6.09
C ARG A 40 -8.66 12.37 -6.29
N HIS A 41 -9.20 11.65 -7.28
CA HIS A 41 -8.68 10.34 -7.65
C HIS A 41 -7.20 10.44 -8.10
N ILE A 42 -6.37 9.54 -7.58
CA ILE A 42 -4.96 9.42 -7.95
C ILE A 42 -4.82 8.05 -8.60
N GLN A 43 -4.52 8.04 -9.90
CA GLN A 43 -4.34 6.79 -10.62
C GLN A 43 -3.09 6.06 -10.14
N PHE A 44 -3.23 4.77 -9.85
CA PHE A 44 -2.13 3.87 -9.53
C PHE A 44 -2.26 2.57 -10.34
N GLY A 45 -1.13 1.89 -10.57
CA GLY A 45 -1.07 0.69 -11.39
C GLY A 45 -0.83 -0.57 -10.56
N SER A 46 -1.14 -1.74 -11.12
CA SER A 46 -0.78 -3.03 -10.52
C SER A 46 0.72 -3.29 -10.52
N LYS A 47 1.47 -2.58 -11.38
CA LYS A 47 2.93 -2.62 -11.47
C LYS A 47 3.50 -1.20 -11.38
N LEU A 48 4.56 -1.04 -10.59
CA LEU A 48 5.27 0.22 -10.43
C LEU A 48 6.73 0.05 -10.84
N LEU A 49 7.17 0.79 -11.87
CA LEU A 49 8.56 0.80 -12.31
C LEU A 49 9.41 1.63 -11.34
N LEU A 50 10.19 0.95 -10.50
CA LEU A 50 11.08 1.57 -9.51
C LEU A 50 12.41 2.02 -10.08
N THR A 51 12.88 1.40 -11.18
CA THR A 51 14.19 1.68 -11.80
C THR A 51 14.45 3.18 -11.99
N LYS A 52 13.42 3.96 -12.36
CA LYS A 52 13.54 5.41 -12.62
C LYS A 52 13.73 6.27 -11.36
N PHE A 53 13.39 5.73 -10.19
CA PHE A 53 13.50 6.43 -8.90
C PHE A 53 14.78 6.08 -8.13
N LEU A 54 15.57 5.12 -8.63
CA LEU A 54 16.83 4.71 -8.03
C LEU A 54 17.93 5.76 -8.23
N THR A 55 18.95 5.70 -7.37
CA THR A 55 20.22 6.40 -7.62
C THR A 55 20.84 6.02 -8.96
N ASP A 56 21.64 6.93 -9.54
CA ASP A 56 22.25 6.72 -10.85
C ASP A 56 23.13 5.46 -10.89
N LYS A 57 23.85 5.17 -9.80
CA LYS A 57 24.66 3.94 -9.65
C LYS A 57 23.81 2.69 -9.80
N GLN A 58 22.70 2.60 -9.06
CA GLN A 58 21.81 1.44 -9.09
C GLN A 58 21.11 1.32 -10.44
N ARG A 59 20.60 2.44 -10.98
CA ARG A 59 19.94 2.46 -12.28
C ARG A 59 20.86 1.94 -13.39
N LYS A 60 22.10 2.42 -13.47
CA LYS A 60 23.11 1.92 -14.40
C LYS A 60 23.40 0.42 -14.21
N ALA A 61 23.41 -0.07 -12.98
CA ALA A 61 23.62 -1.49 -12.70
C ALA A 61 22.46 -2.38 -13.20
N PHE A 62 21.22 -1.88 -13.17
CA PHE A 62 20.04 -2.54 -13.75
C PHE A 62 20.08 -2.50 -15.29
N GLU A 63 20.39 -1.34 -15.87
CA GLU A 63 20.49 -1.14 -17.32
C GLU A 63 21.61 -1.99 -17.95
N ALA A 64 22.78 -2.07 -17.32
CA ALA A 64 23.89 -2.91 -17.78
C ALA A 64 23.52 -4.41 -17.81
N LYS A 65 22.61 -4.84 -16.94
CA LYS A 65 22.06 -6.21 -16.89
C LYS A 65 20.82 -6.38 -17.77
N LYS A 66 20.39 -5.34 -18.51
CA LYS A 66 19.12 -5.29 -19.27
C LYS A 66 17.91 -5.70 -18.41
N ARG A 67 17.89 -5.26 -17.15
CA ARG A 67 16.85 -5.60 -16.16
C ARG A 67 16.15 -4.35 -15.66
N GLU A 68 14.92 -4.54 -15.18
CA GLU A 68 14.16 -3.51 -14.47
C GLU A 68 13.76 -3.97 -13.08
N CYS A 69 13.64 -3.03 -12.16
CA CYS A 69 13.00 -3.24 -10.86
C CYS A 69 11.53 -2.79 -10.95
N ARG A 70 10.61 -3.76 -10.91
CA ARG A 70 9.17 -3.53 -10.94
C ARG A 70 8.52 -4.08 -9.68
N ALA A 71 7.83 -3.23 -8.93
CA ALA A 71 7.05 -3.62 -7.78
C ALA A 71 5.63 -4.04 -8.21
N THR A 72 5.00 -4.96 -7.48
CA THR A 72 3.65 -5.47 -7.76
C THR A 72 2.70 -5.12 -6.64
N LEU A 73 1.56 -4.51 -6.95
CA LEU A 73 0.57 -4.12 -5.96
C LEU A 73 0.00 -5.37 -5.26
N LYS A 74 -0.06 -5.33 -3.93
CA LYS A 74 -0.57 -6.41 -3.08
C LYS A 74 -1.77 -6.01 -2.26
N SER A 75 -1.81 -4.77 -1.80
CA SER A 75 -2.99 -4.25 -1.14
C SER A 75 -3.12 -2.74 -1.29
N VAL A 76 -4.35 -2.28 -1.10
CA VAL A 76 -4.74 -0.87 -1.10
C VAL A 76 -5.57 -0.64 0.13
N VAL A 77 -5.21 0.34 0.96
CA VAL A 77 -6.07 0.82 2.04
C VAL A 77 -6.77 2.08 1.57
N VAL A 78 -8.08 2.13 1.74
CA VAL A 78 -8.91 3.28 1.39
C VAL A 78 -9.37 3.96 2.67
N HIS A 79 -9.37 5.29 2.66
CA HIS A 79 -10.01 6.10 3.70
C HIS A 79 -11.25 6.76 3.11
N GLN A 80 -12.43 6.23 3.42
CA GLN A 80 -13.71 6.78 3.00
C GLN A 80 -14.18 7.84 4.00
N GLY A 81 -14.63 8.99 3.51
CA GLY A 81 -15.04 10.10 4.37
C GLY A 81 -14.67 11.44 3.77
N THR A 82 -15.28 12.51 4.28
CA THR A 82 -15.07 13.88 3.78
C THR A 82 -14.02 14.65 4.58
N THR A 83 -13.75 14.24 5.82
CA THR A 83 -12.76 14.87 6.69
C THR A 83 -11.48 14.04 6.75
N VAL A 84 -10.42 14.63 7.31
CA VAL A 84 -9.17 13.89 7.56
C VAL A 84 -9.13 13.26 8.96
N ASN A 85 -10.00 13.74 9.86
CA ASN A 85 -10.05 13.32 11.26
C ASN A 85 -11.08 12.21 11.53
N SER A 86 -11.99 11.97 10.59
CA SER A 86 -13.05 10.98 10.72
C SER A 86 -13.39 10.38 9.35
N GLY A 87 -13.64 9.08 9.37
CA GLY A 87 -13.96 8.30 8.20
C GLY A 87 -13.96 6.82 8.52
N HIS A 88 -14.07 6.03 7.46
CA HIS A 88 -14.11 4.58 7.49
C HIS A 88 -12.94 4.01 6.68
N TYR A 89 -12.23 3.05 7.26
CA TYR A 89 -11.12 2.39 6.59
C TYR A 89 -11.53 1.00 6.14
N TYR A 90 -11.17 0.66 4.91
CA TYR A 90 -11.26 -0.71 4.41
C TYR A 90 -10.06 -1.00 3.50
N ALA A 91 -9.86 -2.28 3.18
CA ALA A 91 -8.72 -2.72 2.39
C ALA A 91 -9.14 -3.56 1.19
N TYR A 92 -8.41 -3.40 0.09
CA TYR A 92 -8.35 -4.39 -0.97
C TYR A 92 -7.07 -5.20 -0.84
N VAL A 93 -7.17 -6.52 -0.93
CA VAL A 93 -6.03 -7.42 -0.78
C VAL A 93 -6.01 -8.43 -1.92
N LEU A 94 -4.83 -8.64 -2.50
CA LEU A 94 -4.58 -9.71 -3.46
C LEU A 94 -4.48 -11.04 -2.71
N GLY A 95 -5.30 -12.01 -3.12
CA GLY A 95 -5.28 -13.36 -2.59
C GLY A 95 -3.93 -14.05 -2.77
N SER A 96 -3.71 -15.10 -1.98
CA SER A 96 -2.52 -15.95 -2.07
C SER A 96 -2.40 -16.65 -3.43
N ASP A 97 -3.52 -16.78 -4.15
CA ASP A 97 -3.53 -17.26 -5.53
C ASP A 97 -2.76 -16.35 -6.49
N GLY A 98 -2.55 -15.08 -6.14
CA GLY A 98 -1.80 -14.12 -6.94
C GLY A 98 -2.62 -13.40 -8.01
N HIS A 99 -3.95 -13.59 -8.05
CA HIS A 99 -4.81 -12.97 -9.08
C HIS A 99 -6.19 -12.52 -8.56
N SER A 100 -6.75 -13.17 -7.54
CA SER A 100 -8.07 -12.79 -7.01
C SER A 100 -7.94 -11.62 -6.05
N TRP A 101 -8.82 -10.63 -6.17
CA TRP A 101 -8.88 -9.49 -5.26
C TRP A 101 -10.07 -9.60 -4.32
N PHE A 102 -9.85 -9.19 -3.08
CA PHE A 102 -10.88 -9.19 -2.04
C PHE A 102 -10.97 -7.80 -1.41
N LYS A 103 -12.19 -7.28 -1.28
CA LYS A 103 -12.51 -6.14 -0.43
C LYS A 103 -12.80 -6.66 0.97
N MET A 104 -11.97 -6.24 1.92
CA MET A 104 -12.08 -6.50 3.35
C MET A 104 -12.65 -5.24 4.00
N ASN A 105 -13.92 -5.29 4.37
CA ASN A 105 -14.66 -4.19 4.98
C ASN A 105 -15.27 -4.67 6.29
N ASP A 106 -14.54 -4.47 7.40
CA ASP A 106 -14.87 -4.99 8.73
C ASP A 106 -15.13 -6.51 8.71
N ASP A 107 -16.35 -6.94 9.01
CA ASP A 107 -16.80 -8.33 9.02
C ASP A 107 -17.12 -8.87 7.60
N MET A 108 -17.21 -7.99 6.60
CA MET A 108 -17.59 -8.35 5.24
C MET A 108 -16.38 -8.51 4.32
N VAL A 109 -16.23 -9.72 3.76
CA VAL A 109 -15.23 -10.03 2.73
C VAL A 109 -15.91 -10.34 1.41
N THR A 110 -15.58 -9.60 0.36
CA THR A 110 -16.17 -9.77 -0.98
C THR A 110 -15.11 -9.85 -2.06
N ARG A 111 -15.30 -10.74 -3.04
CA ARG A 111 -14.41 -10.82 -4.20
C ARG A 111 -14.71 -9.66 -5.15
N VAL A 112 -13.67 -9.00 -5.64
CA VAL A 112 -13.78 -7.84 -6.56
C VAL A 112 -12.81 -7.98 -7.74
N SER A 113 -13.02 -7.18 -8.78
CA SER A 113 -12.09 -7.09 -9.90
C SER A 113 -10.95 -6.12 -9.59
N LEU A 114 -9.81 -6.29 -10.27
CA LEU A 114 -8.70 -5.33 -10.19
C LEU A 114 -9.12 -3.92 -10.63
N GLU A 115 -10.06 -3.81 -11.57
CA GLU A 115 -10.60 -2.54 -12.04
C GLU A 115 -11.33 -1.79 -10.91
N THR A 116 -12.14 -2.50 -10.10
CA THR A 116 -12.78 -1.92 -8.91
C THR A 116 -11.73 -1.39 -7.94
N VAL A 117 -10.67 -2.17 -7.69
CA VAL A 117 -9.56 -1.75 -6.82
C VAL A 117 -8.89 -0.47 -7.34
N MET A 118 -8.59 -0.41 -8.64
CA MET A 118 -7.87 0.70 -9.27
C MET A 118 -8.67 2.01 -9.32
N LYS A 119 -10.01 1.95 -9.29
CA LYS A 119 -10.88 3.14 -9.35
C LYS A 119 -11.05 3.84 -8.00
N ASP A 120 -10.64 3.21 -6.90
CA ASP A 120 -10.92 3.72 -5.57
C ASP A 120 -9.95 4.83 -5.08
N GLU A 121 -10.32 5.50 -4.00
CA GLU A 121 -9.52 6.55 -3.36
C GLU A 121 -8.43 5.99 -2.45
N ALA A 122 -7.42 5.34 -3.05
CA ALA A 122 -6.30 4.78 -2.30
C ALA A 122 -5.68 5.80 -1.34
N TYR A 123 -5.46 5.40 -0.09
CA TYR A 123 -4.77 6.16 0.94
C TYR A 123 -3.37 5.57 1.20
N LEU A 124 -3.27 4.25 1.36
CA LEU A 124 -2.01 3.51 1.39
C LEU A 124 -1.97 2.50 0.24
N LEU A 125 -0.80 2.34 -0.35
CA LEU A 125 -0.52 1.31 -1.35
C LEU A 125 0.63 0.44 -0.87
N PHE A 126 0.48 -0.86 -0.96
CA PHE A 126 1.51 -1.84 -0.62
C PHE A 126 1.95 -2.57 -1.88
N TYR A 127 3.24 -2.53 -2.16
CA TYR A 127 3.83 -3.23 -3.29
C TYR A 127 4.92 -4.19 -2.84
N ASP A 128 4.90 -5.41 -3.36
CA ASP A 128 6.03 -6.33 -3.26
C ASP A 128 7.07 -6.00 -4.32
N VAL A 129 8.33 -5.90 -3.90
CA VAL A 129 9.47 -5.75 -4.78
C VAL A 129 10.16 -7.11 -4.92
N PRO A 130 10.44 -7.58 -6.15
CA PRO A 130 11.18 -8.82 -6.35
C PRO A 130 12.51 -8.78 -5.61
N ARG A 131 12.74 -9.77 -4.74
CA ARG A 131 14.02 -9.91 -4.04
C ARG A 131 15.17 -9.95 -5.05
N ARG A 132 16.26 -9.24 -4.75
CA ARG A 132 17.54 -9.51 -5.40
C ARG A 132 17.89 -10.95 -5.00
N SER A 133 18.34 -11.77 -5.94
CA SER A 133 18.57 -13.23 -5.79
C SER A 133 19.60 -13.62 -4.72
N SER A 134 19.98 -12.72 -3.80
CA SER A 134 20.98 -12.89 -2.76
C SER A 134 20.45 -12.69 -1.34
N SER A 135 19.17 -12.35 -1.11
CA SER A 135 18.61 -12.31 0.25
C SER A 135 17.84 -13.60 0.57
N PRO A 136 18.09 -14.24 1.72
CA PRO A 136 17.32 -15.40 2.16
C PRO A 136 15.84 -15.00 2.35
N PRO A 137 14.88 -15.90 2.08
CA PRO A 137 13.48 -15.61 2.31
C PRO A 137 13.25 -15.27 3.79
N PRO A 138 12.38 -14.29 4.11
CA PRO A 138 11.94 -14.07 5.47
C PRO A 138 11.25 -15.35 5.97
N PRO A 139 11.37 -15.67 7.27
CA PRO A 139 10.70 -16.83 7.84
C PRO A 139 9.20 -16.71 7.56
N SER A 140 8.63 -17.74 6.93
CA SER A 140 7.19 -17.84 6.72
C SER A 140 6.49 -17.75 8.08
N VAL A 141 5.75 -16.66 8.31
CA VAL A 141 4.82 -16.58 9.43
C VAL A 141 3.71 -17.57 9.11
N MET A 142 3.80 -18.77 9.68
CA MET A 142 2.74 -19.77 9.67
C MET A 142 1.60 -19.17 10.47
N ILE A 143 0.61 -18.60 9.78
CA ILE A 143 -0.68 -18.27 10.40
C ILE A 143 -1.31 -19.62 10.71
N GLY A 144 -1.19 -20.05 11.97
CA GLY A 144 -1.85 -21.25 12.47
C GLY A 144 -3.36 -21.18 12.24
N PRO A 145 -4.07 -22.32 12.23
CA PRO A 145 -5.51 -22.34 12.00
C PRO A 145 -6.21 -21.45 13.03
N ALA A 146 -7.17 -20.66 12.55
CA ALA A 146 -8.00 -19.81 13.37
C ALA A 146 -8.60 -20.65 14.51
N ARG A 147 -8.37 -20.21 15.74
CA ARG A 147 -8.92 -20.84 16.94
C ARG A 147 -10.45 -20.80 16.85
N PRO A 148 -11.16 -21.94 16.96
CA PRO A 148 -12.62 -21.94 16.89
C PRO A 148 -13.23 -21.13 18.04
N PRO A 149 -14.40 -20.51 17.83
CA PRO A 149 -15.06 -19.70 18.86
C PRO A 149 -15.39 -20.57 20.08
N THR A 150 -14.91 -20.15 21.24
CA THR A 150 -15.25 -20.74 22.54
C THR A 150 -16.77 -20.64 22.72
N GLN A 151 -17.47 -21.77 22.77
CA GLN A 151 -18.88 -21.77 23.15
C GLN A 151 -19.00 -21.36 24.61
N LEU A 152 -19.76 -20.30 24.87
CA LEU A 152 -20.16 -19.87 26.21
C LEU A 152 -21.15 -20.91 26.74
N THR A 153 -20.71 -21.83 27.60
CA THR A 153 -21.65 -22.72 28.28
C THR A 153 -22.38 -21.93 29.36
N SER A 154 -23.68 -21.73 29.14
CA SER A 154 -24.61 -21.25 30.15
C SER A 154 -24.80 -22.32 31.22
N ASN A 155 -24.13 -22.17 32.36
CA ASN A 155 -24.51 -22.91 33.56
C ASN A 155 -25.52 -22.07 34.35
N ALA A 156 -26.79 -22.25 34.00
CA ALA A 156 -27.90 -22.08 34.93
C ALA A 156 -28.08 -23.39 35.71
N SER A 157 -28.19 -23.30 37.04
CA SER A 157 -28.93 -24.22 37.93
C SER A 157 -28.64 -23.85 39.39
N PRO A 158 -29.51 -24.24 40.34
CA PRO A 158 -30.96 -24.11 40.39
C PRO A 158 -31.41 -23.09 41.45
#